data_AF-A0A672PDV5-F1
#
_entry.id   AF-A0A672PDV5-F1
#
_cell.length_a   1.000
_cell.length_b   1.000
_cell.length_c   1.000
_cell.angle_alpha   90.00
_cell.angle_beta   90.00
_cell.angle_gamma   90.00
#
_symmetry.space_group_name_H-M   'P 1'
#
loop_
_entity.id
_entity.type
_entity.pdbx_description
1 polymer ?
#
loop_
_entity_poly.entity_id
_entity_poly.type
_entity_poly.pdbx_seq_one_letter_code
_entity_poly.pdbx_strand_id
1 'polypeptide(L)'
;MSFSVEERGRDNTADYRLYFKNTEGKYISPFHDIPIYADEAENIFHAVVEVPRWTNAKMEIATKDPLNPLKQDLKKGNLRYVSNVFPHKGYIWNYGAIPQTWEDPGHRDGDTGCCGDNDPIDVCDIGSKVCSRGEVIRVKVLGTLALIDEGETDWKVIVINVEDPEAEDFNDIEDVRRLKPGFLQATLDWFRMYKVPDGKPENQFAFDGEFKNRDFAIKTVKDTHSFWKALISKKTDAGELRCMSTCVSDSPFCCSAGEAQAVVDSVTDKWFYYEQT
;
A
#
# COMPACT_ATOMS: atom_id res chain seq x y z
N MET A 1 0.56 -4.81 18.43
CA MET A 1 -0.24 -3.58 18.56
C MET A 1 -1.47 -3.76 17.69
N SER A 2 -2.69 -3.54 18.20
CA SER A 2 -3.90 -3.65 17.39
C SER A 2 -4.31 -2.27 16.88
N PHE A 3 -4.31 -2.09 15.56
CA PHE A 3 -4.90 -0.94 14.91
C PHE A 3 -6.37 -1.21 14.63
N SER A 4 -7.20 -0.17 14.60
CA SER A 4 -8.60 -0.28 14.21
C SER A 4 -8.91 0.74 13.13
N VAL A 5 -10.01 0.53 12.42
CA VAL A 5 -10.45 1.42 11.34
C VAL A 5 -11.81 2.04 11.63
N GLU A 6 -12.07 3.19 11.04
CA GLU A 6 -13.35 3.88 11.10
C GLU A 6 -13.78 4.34 9.70
N GLU A 7 -14.97 3.92 9.30
CA GLU A 7 -15.56 4.27 8.02
C GLU A 7 -16.26 5.64 8.09
N ARG A 8 -16.13 6.41 7.01
CA ARG A 8 -16.84 7.66 6.77
C ARG A 8 -17.34 7.72 5.33
N GLY A 9 -18.48 8.35 5.12
CA GLY A 9 -19.14 8.34 3.82
C GLY A 9 -19.78 6.98 3.52
N ARG A 10 -20.27 6.82 2.29
CA ARG A 10 -20.99 5.61 1.88
C ARG A 10 -20.07 4.63 1.16
N ASP A 11 -20.13 3.34 1.47
CA ASP A 11 -19.36 2.34 0.72
C ASP A 11 -19.72 2.35 -0.78
N ASN A 12 -18.73 2.11 -1.63
CA ASN A 12 -18.81 2.20 -3.10
C ASN A 12 -19.28 3.58 -3.61
N THR A 13 -18.80 4.67 -2.99
CA THR A 13 -18.93 6.04 -3.50
C THR A 13 -17.61 6.80 -3.39
N ALA A 14 -17.50 7.93 -4.11
CA ALA A 14 -16.26 8.73 -4.14
C ALA A 14 -15.91 9.40 -2.80
N ASP A 15 -16.90 9.55 -1.91
CA ASP A 15 -16.76 10.10 -0.56
C ASP A 15 -16.40 9.04 0.49
N TYR A 16 -16.38 7.75 0.16
CA TYR A 16 -15.94 6.71 1.09
C TYR A 16 -14.50 6.96 1.56
N ARG A 17 -14.29 6.90 2.87
CA ARG A 17 -12.98 6.98 3.53
C ARG A 17 -12.88 5.95 4.63
N LEU A 18 -11.71 5.34 4.77
CA LEU A 18 -11.36 4.46 5.88
C LEU A 18 -10.19 5.06 6.67
N TYR A 19 -10.50 5.62 7.84
CA TYR A 19 -9.52 6.22 8.74
C TYR A 19 -8.95 5.18 9.72
N PHE A 20 -7.73 5.40 10.21
CA PHE A 20 -7.04 4.50 11.13
C PHE A 20 -6.97 5.09 12.53
N LYS A 21 -7.01 4.20 13.53
CA LYS A 21 -6.79 4.53 14.93
C LYS A 21 -5.75 3.60 15.54
N ASN A 22 -4.94 4.15 16.44
CA ASN A 22 -4.03 3.37 17.27
C ASN A 22 -4.77 2.68 18.43
N THR A 23 -4.04 1.96 19.29
CA THR A 23 -4.59 1.24 20.45
C THR A 23 -5.24 2.14 21.50
N GLU A 24 -4.95 3.45 21.49
CA GLU A 24 -5.56 4.45 22.37
C GLU A 24 -6.82 5.07 21.77
N GLY A 25 -7.23 4.64 20.57
CA GLY A 25 -8.38 5.19 19.85
C GLY A 25 -8.11 6.55 19.19
N LYS A 26 -6.87 7.02 19.16
CA LYS A 26 -6.48 8.26 18.48
C LYS A 26 -6.34 8.03 16.99
N TYR A 27 -6.86 8.95 16.18
CA TYR A 27 -6.67 8.91 14.72
C TYR A 27 -5.20 9.05 14.36
N ILE A 28 -4.79 8.25 13.38
CA ILE A 28 -3.41 8.19 12.89
C ILE A 28 -3.41 8.14 11.36
N SER A 29 -2.31 8.58 10.75
CA SER A 29 -2.05 8.37 9.32
C SER A 29 -1.51 6.95 9.08
N PRO A 30 -2.13 6.14 8.19
CA PRO A 30 -1.56 4.86 7.81
C PRO A 30 -0.28 5.00 6.99
N PHE A 31 -0.03 6.16 6.38
CA PHE A 31 1.21 6.44 5.66
C PHE A 31 2.34 6.76 6.65
N HIS A 32 2.08 7.55 7.69
CA HIS A 32 3.16 8.17 8.48
C HIS A 32 3.28 7.66 9.91
N ASP A 33 2.17 7.28 10.55
CA ASP A 33 2.14 7.01 11.98
C ASP A 33 2.23 5.52 12.33
N ILE A 34 1.89 4.62 11.40
CA ILE A 34 2.13 3.18 11.59
C ILE A 34 3.63 2.93 11.44
N PRO A 35 4.32 2.37 12.46
CA PRO A 35 5.75 2.12 12.36
C PRO A 35 6.07 1.17 11.22
N ILE A 36 7.13 1.43 10.45
CA ILE A 36 7.60 0.51 9.41
C ILE A 36 7.88 -0.91 9.95
N TYR A 37 8.52 -1.01 11.13
CA TYR A 37 8.89 -2.29 11.73
C TYR A 37 7.84 -2.73 12.75
N ALA A 38 7.44 -4.00 12.65
CA ALA A 38 6.79 -4.73 13.74
C ALA A 38 7.85 -5.41 14.64
N ASP A 39 8.96 -5.85 14.05
CA ASP A 39 10.17 -6.32 14.72
C ASP A 39 11.39 -5.96 13.85
N GLU A 40 12.17 -4.98 14.28
CA GLU A 40 13.33 -4.49 13.51
C GLU A 40 14.48 -5.49 13.50
N ALA A 41 14.66 -6.28 14.57
CA ALA A 41 15.75 -7.25 14.66
C ALA A 41 15.61 -8.35 13.61
N GLU A 42 14.37 -8.77 13.35
CA GLU A 42 14.04 -9.85 12.41
C GLU A 42 13.64 -9.33 11.01
N ASN A 43 13.66 -8.00 10.80
CA ASN A 43 13.12 -7.34 9.61
C ASN A 43 11.67 -7.78 9.31
N ILE A 44 10.83 -7.83 10.34
CA ILE A 44 9.39 -7.98 10.18
C ILE A 44 8.77 -6.59 10.08
N PHE A 45 8.06 -6.37 8.98
CA PHE A 45 7.47 -5.08 8.64
C PHE A 45 5.98 -5.08 8.98
N HIS A 46 5.42 -3.91 9.27
CA HIS A 46 3.97 -3.74 9.13
C HIS A 46 3.62 -3.57 7.65
N ALA A 47 2.44 -4.02 7.26
CA ALA A 47 1.84 -3.72 5.97
C ALA A 47 0.38 -3.32 6.16
N VAL A 48 -0.05 -2.27 5.49
CA VAL A 48 -1.44 -1.81 5.46
C VAL A 48 -2.13 -2.48 4.28
N VAL A 49 -3.13 -3.32 4.54
CA VAL A 49 -3.90 -3.99 3.49
C VAL A 49 -4.90 -3.00 2.89
N GLU A 50 -4.80 -2.74 1.60
CA GLU A 50 -5.70 -1.84 0.88
C GLU A 50 -6.78 -2.60 0.13
N VAL A 51 -6.38 -3.65 -0.59
CA VAL A 51 -7.26 -4.45 -1.45
C VAL A 51 -7.19 -5.93 -1.04
N PRO A 52 -8.26 -6.46 -0.43
CA PRO A 52 -8.37 -7.89 -0.16
C PRO A 52 -8.26 -8.75 -1.42
N ARG A 53 -7.64 -9.93 -1.31
CA ARG A 53 -7.53 -10.87 -2.42
C ARG A 53 -8.91 -11.20 -3.02
N TRP A 54 -8.94 -11.30 -4.35
CA TRP A 54 -10.11 -11.58 -5.18
C TRP A 54 -11.20 -10.49 -5.19
N THR A 55 -10.84 -9.27 -4.78
CA THR A 55 -11.68 -8.09 -4.96
C THR A 55 -11.13 -7.21 -6.08
N ASN A 56 -11.95 -6.26 -6.56
CA ASN A 56 -11.66 -5.47 -7.75
C ASN A 56 -11.54 -3.97 -7.48
N ALA A 57 -12.10 -3.45 -6.38
CA ALA A 57 -12.05 -2.03 -6.07
C ALA A 57 -10.60 -1.60 -5.85
N LYS A 58 -10.08 -0.67 -6.67
CA LYS A 58 -8.74 -0.13 -6.48
C LYS A 58 -8.79 0.87 -5.32
N MET A 59 -8.51 0.35 -4.13
CA MET A 59 -8.37 1.13 -2.90
C MET A 59 -6.91 1.45 -2.69
N GLU A 60 -6.63 2.63 -2.17
CA GLU A 60 -5.26 3.11 -1.92
C GLU A 60 -5.23 4.07 -0.73
N ILE A 61 -4.08 4.17 -0.07
CA ILE A 61 -3.75 5.24 0.87
C ILE A 61 -3.86 6.57 0.12
N ALA A 62 -4.74 7.45 0.60
CA ALA A 62 -4.91 8.77 0.00
C ALA A 62 -3.73 9.70 0.35
N THR A 63 -2.61 9.57 -0.35
CA THR A 63 -1.35 10.31 -0.08
C THR A 63 -1.52 11.84 -0.06
N LYS A 64 -2.58 12.35 -0.71
CA LYS A 64 -2.91 13.78 -0.84
C LYS A 64 -4.05 14.26 0.07
N ASP A 65 -4.68 13.37 0.84
CA ASP A 65 -5.74 13.71 1.80
C ASP A 65 -5.15 13.79 3.22
N PRO A 66 -5.58 14.72 4.09
CA PRO A 66 -5.12 14.76 5.48
C PRO A 66 -5.42 13.45 6.23
N LEU A 67 -4.47 12.98 7.04
CA LEU A 67 -4.47 11.66 7.71
C LEU A 67 -4.47 10.44 6.77
N ASN A 68 -4.31 10.64 5.46
CA ASN A 68 -4.14 9.59 4.45
C ASN A 68 -5.09 8.39 4.59
N PRO A 69 -6.42 8.57 4.76
CA PRO A 69 -7.37 7.46 4.81
C PRO A 69 -7.30 6.59 3.55
N LEU A 70 -7.75 5.34 3.62
CA LEU A 70 -7.98 4.60 2.37
C LEU A 70 -9.17 5.20 1.64
N LYS A 71 -9.04 5.33 0.32
CA LYS A 71 -10.14 5.71 -0.59
C LYS A 71 -10.07 4.90 -1.86
N GLN A 72 -11.17 4.87 -2.62
CA GLN A 72 -11.16 4.26 -3.94
C GLN A 72 -10.62 5.26 -4.98
N ASP A 73 -9.71 4.79 -5.83
CA ASP A 73 -9.19 5.55 -6.97
C ASP A 73 -10.34 5.92 -7.93
N LEU A 74 -10.25 7.10 -8.54
CA LEU A 74 -11.22 7.61 -9.50
C LEU A 74 -10.60 7.71 -10.89
N LYS A 75 -11.17 6.97 -11.85
CA LYS A 75 -10.80 7.07 -13.27
C LYS A 75 -11.89 7.80 -14.04
N LYS A 76 -11.55 8.98 -14.59
CA LYS A 76 -12.49 9.85 -15.33
C LYS A 76 -13.76 10.16 -14.53
N GLY A 77 -13.60 10.41 -13.22
CA GLY A 77 -14.69 10.74 -12.30
C GLY A 77 -15.52 9.54 -11.81
N ASN A 78 -15.22 8.32 -12.25
CA ASN A 78 -15.90 7.10 -11.81
C ASN A 78 -14.98 6.26 -10.90
N LEU A 79 -15.58 5.51 -9.98
CA LEU A 79 -14.86 4.55 -9.14
C LEU A 79 -14.12 3.53 -10.01
N ARG A 80 -12.82 3.36 -9.74
CA ARG A 80 -11.97 2.45 -10.50
C ARG A 80 -12.06 1.04 -9.94
N TYR A 81 -12.30 0.09 -10.83
CA TYR A 81 -12.24 -1.33 -10.55
C TYR A 81 -11.24 -1.97 -11.52
N VAL A 82 -10.31 -2.76 -10.99
CA VAL A 82 -9.40 -3.56 -11.81
C VAL A 82 -10.18 -4.68 -12.48
N SER A 83 -9.89 -4.92 -13.76
CA SER A 83 -10.56 -5.94 -14.56
C SER A 83 -10.12 -7.36 -14.15
N ASN A 84 -11.01 -8.33 -14.34
CA ASN A 84 -10.62 -9.74 -14.29
C ASN A 84 -9.93 -10.10 -15.61
N VAL A 85 -8.63 -10.34 -15.57
CA VAL A 85 -7.86 -10.85 -16.72
C VAL A 85 -7.74 -12.36 -16.56
N PHE A 86 -8.42 -13.12 -17.41
CA PHE A 86 -8.44 -14.58 -17.32
C PHE A 86 -7.00 -15.15 -17.27
N PRO A 87 -6.70 -16.07 -16.33
CA PRO A 87 -7.61 -16.82 -15.43
C PRO A 87 -7.85 -16.16 -14.06
N HIS A 88 -7.43 -14.92 -13.86
CA HIS A 88 -7.41 -14.25 -12.55
C HIS A 88 -8.73 -13.56 -12.21
N LYS A 89 -9.11 -13.62 -10.93
CA LYS A 89 -10.21 -12.85 -10.34
C LYS A 89 -9.63 -11.72 -9.49
N GLY A 90 -9.83 -10.47 -9.90
CA GLY A 90 -9.38 -9.28 -9.20
C GLY A 90 -7.88 -9.31 -8.89
N TYR A 91 -7.50 -8.79 -7.74
CA TYR A 91 -6.15 -8.93 -7.19
C TYR A 91 -5.92 -10.37 -6.72
N ILE A 92 -4.78 -10.97 -7.07
CA ILE A 92 -4.47 -12.38 -6.73
C ILE A 92 -3.68 -12.53 -5.42
N TRP A 93 -3.49 -11.42 -4.69
CA TRP A 93 -2.89 -11.30 -3.34
C TRP A 93 -3.78 -10.46 -2.45
N ASN A 94 -3.51 -10.42 -1.14
CA ASN A 94 -3.85 -9.22 -0.39
C ASN A 94 -2.83 -8.15 -0.78
N TYR A 95 -3.31 -7.02 -1.26
CA TYR A 95 -2.48 -5.94 -1.81
C TYR A 95 -2.54 -4.72 -0.90
N GLY A 96 -1.43 -3.99 -0.82
CA GLY A 96 -1.36 -2.73 -0.08
C GLY A 96 0.06 -2.20 -0.05
N ALA A 97 0.46 -1.54 1.02
CA ALA A 97 1.77 -0.90 1.11
C ALA A 97 2.45 -1.03 2.48
N ILE A 98 3.78 -0.84 2.51
CA ILE A 98 4.54 -0.70 3.76
C ILE A 98 4.48 0.76 4.22
N PRO A 99 4.01 1.06 5.44
CA PRO A 99 3.94 2.42 5.93
C PRO A 99 5.36 3.00 6.14
N GLN A 100 5.46 4.33 6.17
CA GLN A 100 6.72 5.06 6.31
C GLN A 100 7.74 4.74 5.20
N THR A 101 7.28 4.40 4.00
CA THR A 101 8.12 4.26 2.81
C THR A 101 7.62 5.21 1.74
N TRP A 102 8.49 5.66 0.85
CA TRP A 102 8.10 6.53 -0.24
C TRP A 102 9.04 6.35 -1.43
N GLU A 103 8.48 6.13 -2.61
CA GLU A 103 9.20 6.11 -3.88
C GLU A 103 9.38 7.55 -4.39
N ASP A 104 10.49 8.19 -4.01
CA ASP A 104 10.75 9.60 -4.30
C ASP A 104 10.79 9.87 -5.83
N PRO A 105 9.88 10.71 -6.38
CA PRO A 105 9.86 11.03 -7.81
C PRO A 105 11.05 11.91 -8.23
N GLY A 106 11.77 12.52 -7.28
CA GLY A 106 13.03 13.21 -7.51
C GLY A 106 14.25 12.28 -7.57
N HIS A 107 14.10 11.01 -7.17
CA HIS A 107 15.16 10.01 -7.20
C HIS A 107 15.03 9.12 -8.44
N ARG A 108 16.08 9.09 -9.28
CA ARG A 108 16.18 8.14 -10.39
C ARG A 108 16.83 6.85 -9.91
N ASP A 109 16.04 5.78 -9.88
CA ASP A 109 16.49 4.46 -9.48
C ASP A 109 17.55 3.91 -10.45
N GLY A 110 18.58 3.28 -9.88
CA GLY A 110 19.74 2.79 -10.65
C GLY A 110 19.46 1.50 -11.42
N ASP A 111 18.49 0.72 -10.96
CA ASP A 111 18.16 -0.60 -11.51
C ASP A 111 17.10 -0.50 -12.61
N THR A 112 16.09 0.36 -12.44
CA THR A 112 15.05 0.59 -13.45
C THR A 112 15.40 1.71 -14.43
N GLY A 113 16.21 2.69 -13.99
CA GLY A 113 16.45 3.92 -14.74
C GLY A 113 15.24 4.88 -14.77
N CYS A 114 14.24 4.67 -13.93
CA CYS A 114 13.04 5.50 -13.81
C CYS A 114 13.01 6.25 -12.48
N CYS A 115 12.21 7.31 -12.39
CA CYS A 115 11.94 7.97 -11.11
C CYS A 115 10.84 7.21 -10.34
N GLY A 116 10.80 7.34 -9.01
CA GLY A 116 9.72 6.74 -8.20
C GLY A 116 8.32 7.27 -8.56
N ASP A 117 7.30 6.46 -8.33
CA ASP A 117 5.88 6.77 -8.63
C ASP A 117 5.18 7.70 -7.62
N ASN A 118 5.93 8.17 -6.61
CA ASN A 118 5.48 9.09 -5.58
C ASN A 118 4.52 8.49 -4.53
N ASP A 119 4.38 7.18 -4.46
CA ASP A 119 3.55 6.46 -3.49
C ASP A 119 4.41 5.64 -2.47
N PRO A 120 3.82 5.08 -1.40
CA PRO A 120 4.51 4.14 -0.53
C PRO A 120 4.79 2.82 -1.26
N ILE A 121 5.85 2.10 -0.89
CA ILE A 121 6.24 0.86 -1.58
C ILE A 121 5.16 -0.22 -1.43
N ASP A 122 4.81 -0.84 -2.55
CA ASP A 122 3.72 -1.80 -2.63
C ASP A 122 4.09 -3.20 -2.13
N VAL A 123 3.11 -3.91 -1.60
CA VAL A 123 3.23 -5.31 -1.15
C VAL A 123 2.17 -6.21 -1.75
N CYS A 124 2.59 -7.45 -2.02
CA CYS A 124 1.74 -8.57 -2.39
C CYS A 124 1.87 -9.67 -1.32
N ASP A 125 0.91 -9.74 -0.39
CA ASP A 125 0.86 -10.79 0.63
C ASP A 125 0.29 -12.09 0.06
N ILE A 126 1.12 -13.14 0.10
CA ILE A 126 0.85 -14.45 -0.49
C ILE A 126 0.21 -15.45 0.49
N GLY A 127 -0.11 -15.00 1.70
CA GLY A 127 -0.73 -15.81 2.74
C GLY A 127 -2.09 -16.39 2.35
N SER A 128 -2.49 -17.46 3.00
CA SER A 128 -3.75 -18.19 2.79
C SER A 128 -4.99 -17.37 3.20
N LYS A 129 -4.89 -16.54 4.25
CA LYS A 129 -5.99 -15.68 4.72
C LYS A 129 -6.33 -14.62 3.67
N VAL A 130 -7.63 -14.38 3.43
CA VAL A 130 -8.08 -13.16 2.76
C VAL A 130 -8.23 -12.09 3.84
N CYS A 131 -7.35 -11.10 3.82
CA CYS A 131 -7.32 -10.04 4.83
C CYS A 131 -8.47 -9.05 4.64
N SER A 132 -8.78 -8.30 5.69
CA SER A 132 -9.76 -7.21 5.59
C SER A 132 -9.09 -5.93 5.08
N ARG A 133 -9.85 -5.08 4.39
CA ARG A 133 -9.38 -3.76 3.99
C ARG A 133 -9.10 -2.90 5.24
N GLY A 134 -7.96 -2.23 5.24
CA GLY A 134 -7.43 -1.46 6.37
C GLY A 134 -6.86 -2.32 7.50
N GLU A 135 -6.76 -3.64 7.33
CA GLU A 135 -6.04 -4.48 8.29
C GLU A 135 -4.54 -4.14 8.25
N VAL A 136 -3.93 -4.01 9.42
CA VAL A 136 -2.48 -3.80 9.55
C VAL A 136 -1.87 -5.14 9.98
N ILE A 137 -1.19 -5.79 9.06
CA ILE A 137 -0.60 -7.11 9.26
C ILE A 137 0.91 -7.01 9.47
N ARG A 138 1.50 -8.06 10.04
CA ARG A 138 2.95 -8.21 10.22
C ARG A 138 3.46 -9.17 9.17
N VAL A 139 4.46 -8.77 8.41
CA VAL A 139 4.88 -9.52 7.22
C VAL A 139 6.38 -9.77 7.19
N LYS A 140 6.74 -10.95 6.69
CA LYS A 140 8.10 -11.33 6.32
C LYS A 140 8.29 -11.07 4.82
N VAL A 141 9.36 -10.34 4.48
CA VAL A 141 9.75 -10.08 3.08
C VAL A 141 10.42 -11.31 2.49
N LEU A 142 10.03 -11.66 1.26
CA LEU A 142 10.54 -12.84 0.53
C LEU A 142 11.32 -12.43 -0.72
N GLY A 143 10.93 -11.34 -1.39
CA GLY A 143 11.59 -10.84 -2.59
C GLY A 143 10.87 -9.61 -3.14
N THR A 144 11.26 -9.14 -4.33
CA THR A 144 10.62 -7.99 -4.99
C THR A 144 10.65 -8.11 -6.50
N LEU A 145 9.69 -7.46 -7.17
CA LEU A 145 9.60 -7.33 -8.63
C LEU A 145 9.70 -5.85 -9.01
N ALA A 146 10.55 -5.55 -9.99
CA ALA A 146 10.78 -4.20 -10.50
C ALA A 146 9.81 -3.87 -11.64
N LEU A 147 8.60 -3.39 -11.33
CA LEU A 147 7.66 -2.94 -12.35
C LEU A 147 8.05 -1.54 -12.85
N ILE A 148 7.92 -1.34 -14.17
CA ILE A 148 7.98 -0.02 -14.80
C ILE A 148 6.56 0.31 -15.23
N ASP A 149 5.87 1.12 -14.42
CA ASP A 149 4.49 1.53 -14.66
C ASP A 149 4.48 2.92 -15.32
N GLU A 150 4.13 2.97 -16.61
CA GLU A 150 4.00 4.23 -17.38
C GLU A 150 5.25 5.14 -17.35
N GLY A 151 6.43 4.56 -17.11
CA GLY A 151 7.71 5.26 -17.08
C GLY A 151 8.24 5.55 -15.67
N GLU A 152 7.52 5.12 -14.63
CA GLU A 152 7.87 5.26 -13.21
C GLU A 152 8.34 3.92 -12.65
N THR A 153 9.23 3.98 -11.66
CA THR A 153 9.64 2.85 -10.83
C THR A 153 8.50 2.55 -9.87
N ASP A 154 8.09 1.30 -9.84
CA ASP A 154 6.99 0.83 -9.02
C ASP A 154 7.37 -0.56 -8.44
N TRP A 155 7.95 -0.60 -7.25
CA TRP A 155 8.43 -1.86 -6.68
C TRP A 155 7.30 -2.68 -6.06
N LYS A 156 7.18 -3.95 -6.45
CA LYS A 156 6.20 -4.89 -5.88
C LYS A 156 6.88 -5.89 -4.95
N VAL A 157 6.83 -5.64 -3.65
CA VAL A 157 7.46 -6.50 -2.64
C VAL A 157 6.59 -7.74 -2.39
N ILE A 158 7.18 -8.92 -2.51
CA ILE A 158 6.52 -10.19 -2.20
C ILE A 158 6.72 -10.49 -0.72
N VAL A 159 5.61 -10.66 -0.01
CA VAL A 159 5.62 -10.86 1.44
C VAL A 159 4.69 -12.00 1.84
N ILE A 160 4.85 -12.50 3.06
CA ILE A 160 3.88 -13.40 3.70
C ILE A 160 3.57 -12.90 5.11
N ASN A 161 2.29 -12.90 5.47
CA ASN A 161 1.87 -12.65 6.85
C ASN A 161 2.54 -13.65 7.81
N VAL A 162 3.18 -13.16 8.88
CA VAL A 162 3.88 -14.00 9.87
C VAL A 162 2.93 -14.90 10.68
N GLU A 163 1.63 -14.60 10.65
CA GLU A 163 0.59 -15.41 11.27
C GLU A 163 0.03 -16.49 10.33
N ASP A 164 0.50 -16.54 9.08
CA ASP A 164 0.12 -17.62 8.16
C ASP A 164 0.68 -18.97 8.66
N PRO A 165 -0.12 -20.07 8.63
CA PRO A 165 0.34 -21.38 9.07
C PRO A 165 1.57 -21.91 8.33
N GLU A 166 1.81 -21.46 7.09
CA GLU A 166 2.96 -21.87 6.28
C GLU A 166 4.11 -20.85 6.37
N ALA A 167 3.99 -19.76 7.14
CA ALA A 167 4.94 -18.65 7.13
C ALA A 167 6.38 -19.09 7.41
N GLU A 168 6.59 -20.08 8.28
CA GLU A 168 7.93 -20.60 8.61
C GLU A 168 8.64 -21.25 7.40
N ASP A 169 7.89 -21.78 6.43
CA ASP A 169 8.44 -22.46 5.25
C ASP A 169 8.88 -21.51 4.13
N PHE A 170 8.51 -20.22 4.20
CA PHE A 170 8.85 -19.19 3.22
C PHE A 170 9.89 -18.23 3.77
N ASN A 171 11.15 -18.31 3.37
CA ASN A 171 12.22 -17.46 3.90
C ASN A 171 12.97 -16.66 2.83
N ASP A 172 12.80 -17.04 1.56
CA ASP A 172 13.29 -16.31 0.38
C ASP A 172 12.31 -16.53 -0.81
N ILE A 173 12.54 -15.83 -1.90
CA ILE A 173 11.73 -15.89 -3.12
C ILE A 173 11.75 -17.29 -3.76
N GLU A 174 12.84 -18.03 -3.56
CA GLU A 174 12.99 -19.39 -4.06
C GLU A 174 12.04 -20.38 -3.35
N ASP A 175 11.67 -20.12 -2.09
CA ASP A 175 10.65 -20.91 -1.42
C ASP A 175 9.28 -20.69 -2.05
N VAL A 176 8.98 -19.48 -2.52
CA VAL A 176 7.76 -19.19 -3.29
C VAL A 176 7.74 -19.99 -4.58
N ARG A 177 8.86 -20.02 -5.33
CA ARG A 177 8.98 -20.83 -6.55
C ARG A 177 8.74 -22.32 -6.29
N ARG A 178 9.30 -22.84 -5.19
CA ARG A 178 9.27 -24.25 -4.82
C ARG A 178 7.91 -24.70 -4.28
N LEU A 179 7.31 -23.91 -3.38
CA LEU A 179 6.11 -24.28 -2.62
C LEU A 179 4.81 -23.79 -3.26
N LYS A 180 4.86 -22.70 -4.06
CA LYS A 180 3.73 -22.17 -4.84
C LYS A 180 4.08 -22.14 -6.33
N PRO A 181 4.29 -23.29 -6.99
CA PRO A 181 4.71 -23.34 -8.38
C PRO A 181 3.74 -22.61 -9.30
N GLY A 182 4.27 -21.76 -10.19
CA GLY A 182 3.51 -20.92 -11.12
C GLY A 182 3.01 -19.59 -10.53
N PHE A 183 3.09 -19.38 -9.22
CA PHE A 183 2.56 -18.18 -8.57
C PHE A 183 3.30 -16.89 -8.94
N LEU A 184 4.63 -16.93 -8.99
CA LEU A 184 5.44 -15.79 -9.43
C LEU A 184 5.22 -15.47 -10.92
N GLN A 185 5.02 -16.49 -11.75
CA GLN A 185 4.68 -16.28 -13.16
C GLN A 185 3.31 -15.60 -13.30
N ALA A 186 2.30 -16.08 -12.56
CA ALA A 186 1.00 -15.44 -12.50
C ALA A 186 1.07 -13.98 -12.00
N THR A 187 2.00 -13.69 -11.09
CA THR A 187 2.26 -12.32 -10.61
C THR A 187 2.78 -11.42 -11.70
N LEU A 188 3.80 -11.89 -12.42
CA LEU A 188 4.37 -11.17 -13.55
C LEU A 188 3.31 -10.93 -14.64
N ASP A 189 2.53 -11.96 -14.97
CA ASP A 189 1.49 -11.87 -16.00
C ASP A 189 0.34 -10.93 -15.59
N TRP A 190 -0.04 -10.92 -14.31
CA TRP A 190 -1.05 -10.01 -13.79
C TRP A 190 -0.60 -8.56 -13.93
N PHE A 191 0.60 -8.20 -13.43
CA PHE A 191 1.10 -6.83 -13.53
C PHE A 191 1.40 -6.38 -14.96
N ARG A 192 1.76 -7.32 -15.85
CA ARG A 192 1.93 -7.03 -17.28
C ARG A 192 0.61 -6.62 -17.92
N MET A 193 -0.48 -7.32 -17.59
CA MET A 193 -1.74 -7.27 -18.34
C MET A 193 -2.86 -6.45 -17.70
N TYR A 194 -2.80 -6.12 -16.39
CA TYR A 194 -3.98 -5.62 -15.66
C TYR A 194 -4.61 -4.33 -16.21
N LYS A 195 -3.81 -3.49 -16.91
CA LYS A 195 -4.29 -2.26 -17.57
C LYS A 195 -4.57 -2.40 -19.07
N VAL A 196 -4.33 -3.56 -19.67
CA VAL A 196 -4.65 -3.80 -21.08
C VAL A 196 -6.15 -3.65 -21.36
N PRO A 197 -7.08 -4.19 -20.54
CA PRO A 197 -8.52 -3.95 -20.71
C PRO A 197 -8.92 -2.47 -20.60
N ASP A 198 -8.08 -1.69 -19.94
CA ASP A 198 -8.22 -0.26 -19.74
C ASP A 198 -7.71 0.59 -20.94
N GLY A 199 -7.26 -0.07 -22.01
CA GLY A 199 -6.71 0.55 -23.22
C GLY A 199 -5.27 1.03 -23.09
N LYS A 200 -4.55 0.60 -22.04
CA LYS A 200 -3.12 0.89 -21.84
C LYS A 200 -2.26 -0.21 -22.46
N PRO A 201 -1.00 0.08 -22.81
CA PRO A 201 -0.05 -0.96 -23.21
C PRO A 201 0.24 -1.92 -22.05
N GLU A 202 0.87 -3.05 -22.38
CA GLU A 202 1.48 -3.92 -21.38
C GLU A 202 2.55 -3.15 -20.59
N ASN A 203 2.56 -3.36 -19.27
CA ASN A 203 3.61 -2.82 -18.43
C ASN A 203 4.94 -3.55 -18.67
N GLN A 204 6.05 -2.87 -18.37
CA GLN A 204 7.40 -3.41 -18.51
C GLN A 204 8.01 -3.71 -17.14
N PHE A 205 9.15 -4.40 -17.13
CA PHE A 205 9.85 -4.76 -15.91
C PHE A 205 11.36 -4.55 -16.12
N ALA A 206 12.05 -4.09 -15.09
CA ALA A 206 13.50 -4.21 -15.07
C ALA A 206 13.91 -5.68 -14.85
N PHE A 207 15.20 -5.99 -15.03
CA PHE A 207 15.74 -7.34 -14.89
C PHE A 207 15.00 -8.42 -15.69
N ASP A 208 14.41 -8.06 -16.84
CA ASP A 208 13.61 -8.97 -17.66
C ASP A 208 12.45 -9.66 -16.89
N GLY A 209 11.93 -9.00 -15.84
CA GLY A 209 10.86 -9.55 -14.98
C GLY A 209 11.34 -10.58 -13.95
N GLU A 210 12.66 -10.66 -13.70
CA GLU A 210 13.22 -11.48 -12.64
C GLU A 210 12.85 -10.92 -11.25
N PHE A 211 12.29 -11.77 -10.40
CA PHE A 211 12.13 -11.45 -8.99
C PHE A 211 13.48 -11.46 -8.28
N LYS A 212 13.81 -10.38 -7.60
CA LYS A 212 15.00 -10.30 -6.74
C LYS A 212 14.71 -10.94 -5.38
N ASN A 213 15.76 -11.47 -4.76
CA ASN A 213 15.69 -12.20 -3.50
C ASN A 213 15.35 -11.31 -2.30
N ARG A 214 15.20 -11.94 -1.13
CA ARG A 214 14.84 -11.27 0.13
C ARG A 214 15.79 -10.12 0.48
N ASP A 215 17.10 -10.33 0.40
CA ASP A 215 18.08 -9.31 0.82
C ASP A 215 17.99 -8.04 -0.03
N PHE A 216 17.84 -8.22 -1.35
CA PHE A 216 17.62 -7.11 -2.27
C PHE A 216 16.32 -6.36 -1.91
N ALA A 217 15.22 -7.09 -1.72
CA ALA A 217 13.93 -6.50 -1.38
C ALA A 217 13.96 -5.72 -0.06
N ILE A 218 14.61 -6.26 0.98
CA ILE A 218 14.78 -5.56 2.26
C ILE A 218 15.58 -4.27 2.06
N LYS A 219 16.63 -4.29 1.23
CA LYS A 219 17.38 -3.08 0.89
C LYS A 219 16.48 -2.05 0.22
N THR A 220 15.70 -2.44 -0.80
CA THR A 220 14.76 -1.56 -1.50
C THR A 220 13.77 -0.90 -0.53
N VAL A 221 13.15 -1.68 0.37
CA VAL A 221 12.24 -1.16 1.41
C VAL A 221 12.95 -0.16 2.35
N LYS A 222 14.20 -0.43 2.72
CA LYS A 222 14.98 0.48 3.57
C LYS A 222 15.37 1.76 2.85
N ASP A 223 15.65 1.69 1.55
CA ASP A 223 15.95 2.86 0.73
C ASP A 223 14.71 3.76 0.61
N THR A 224 13.53 3.22 0.32
CA THR A 224 12.27 3.98 0.29
C THR A 224 11.87 4.53 1.67
N HIS A 225 12.19 3.82 2.75
CA HIS A 225 12.06 4.35 4.11
C HIS A 225 12.99 5.55 4.36
N SER A 226 14.21 5.54 3.81
CA SER A 226 15.14 6.66 3.92
C SER A 226 14.62 7.91 3.20
N PHE A 227 13.98 7.74 2.05
CA PHE A 227 13.32 8.82 1.32
C PHE A 227 12.12 9.36 2.10
N TRP A 228 11.28 8.49 2.67
CA TRP A 228 10.20 8.92 3.57
C TRP A 228 10.72 9.70 4.78
N LYS A 229 11.86 9.30 5.38
CA LYS A 229 12.47 10.08 6.49
C LYS A 229 12.83 11.50 6.04
N ALA A 230 13.35 11.66 4.81
CA ALA A 230 13.64 12.98 4.26
C ALA A 230 12.36 13.79 4.00
N LEU A 231 11.31 13.15 3.47
CA LEU A 231 9.98 13.74 3.27
C LEU A 231 9.36 14.24 4.59
N ILE A 232 9.19 13.35 5.57
CA ILE A 232 8.49 13.68 6.82
C ILE A 232 9.27 14.68 7.68
N SER A 233 10.59 14.78 7.51
CA SER A 233 11.43 15.80 8.16
C SER A 233 11.60 17.09 7.35
N LYS A 234 10.86 17.23 6.23
CA LYS A 234 10.89 18.41 5.34
C LYS A 234 12.28 18.73 4.77
N LYS A 235 13.10 17.69 4.56
CA LYS A 235 14.39 17.78 3.85
C LYS A 235 14.23 17.64 2.34
N THR A 236 13.13 17.03 1.91
CA THR A 236 12.67 16.97 0.51
C THR A 236 11.35 17.71 0.39
N ASP A 237 11.05 18.27 -0.78
CA ASP A 237 9.76 18.90 -1.04
C ASP A 237 8.67 17.83 -1.09
N ALA A 238 7.57 18.08 -0.36
CA ALA A 238 6.44 17.16 -0.29
C ALA A 238 5.50 17.31 -1.51
N GLY A 239 5.62 18.41 -2.27
CA GLY A 239 4.72 18.68 -3.39
C GLY A 239 3.25 18.64 -2.95
N GLU A 240 2.50 17.68 -3.50
CA GLU A 240 1.07 17.48 -3.19
C GLU A 240 0.81 16.54 -2.00
N LEU A 241 1.84 15.88 -1.47
CA LEU A 241 1.70 14.90 -0.39
C LEU A 241 1.30 15.58 0.93
N ARG A 242 0.35 14.96 1.64
CA ARG A 242 -0.10 15.40 2.95
C ARG A 242 0.64 14.66 4.05
N CYS A 243 1.66 15.31 4.58
CA CYS A 243 2.54 14.79 5.64
C CYS A 243 1.97 14.87 7.07
N MET A 244 0.69 15.22 7.23
CA MET A 244 0.05 15.37 8.55
C MET A 244 0.13 14.05 9.32
N SER A 245 0.70 14.09 10.51
CA SER A 245 0.96 12.93 11.37
C SER A 245 0.63 13.25 12.82
N THR A 246 0.42 12.24 13.66
CA THR A 246 0.06 12.40 15.08
C THR A 246 1.08 11.76 16.03
N CYS A 247 1.95 10.90 15.50
CA CYS A 247 2.89 10.10 16.29
C CYS A 247 4.36 10.44 15.98
N VAL A 248 4.65 11.17 14.89
CA VAL A 248 6.01 11.52 14.49
C VAL A 248 6.43 12.86 15.13
N SER A 249 6.76 12.84 16.43
CA SER A 249 6.95 14.06 17.25
C SER A 249 7.97 15.07 16.71
N ASP A 250 9.02 14.58 16.03
CA ASP A 250 10.08 15.42 15.49
C ASP A 250 9.75 15.99 14.09
N SER A 251 8.61 15.60 13.52
CA SER A 251 8.12 16.10 12.24
C SER A 251 7.53 17.51 12.40
N PRO A 252 7.86 18.46 11.51
CA PRO A 252 7.19 19.76 11.47
C PRO A 252 5.71 19.66 11.06
N PHE A 253 5.25 18.47 10.65
CA PHE A 253 3.86 18.19 10.28
C PHE A 253 3.08 17.46 11.38
N CYS A 254 3.70 17.20 12.54
CA CYS A 254 3.04 16.59 13.67
C CYS A 254 1.92 17.51 14.18
N CYS A 255 0.72 16.97 14.34
CA CYS A 255 -0.46 17.66 14.83
C CYS A 255 -0.97 17.02 16.13
N SER A 256 -1.86 17.73 16.80
CA SER A 256 -2.55 17.22 17.98
C SER A 256 -3.67 16.24 17.63
N ALA A 257 -4.03 15.39 18.59
CA ALA A 257 -5.17 14.48 18.44
C ALA A 257 -6.50 15.24 18.17
N GLY A 258 -6.64 16.46 18.68
CA GLY A 258 -7.82 17.31 18.42
C GLY A 258 -7.89 17.80 16.98
N GLU A 259 -6.76 18.16 16.37
CA GLU A 259 -6.68 18.53 14.95
C GLU A 259 -6.97 17.33 14.05
N ALA A 260 -6.44 16.14 14.39
CA ALA A 260 -6.75 14.90 13.68
C ALA A 260 -8.25 14.55 13.78
N GLN A 261 -8.85 14.68 14.95
CA GLN A 261 -10.29 14.48 15.15
C GLN A 261 -11.11 15.45 14.28
N ALA A 262 -10.73 16.73 14.24
CA ALA A 262 -11.43 17.74 13.44
C ALA A 262 -11.39 17.44 11.93
N VAL A 263 -10.31 16.83 11.43
CA VAL A 263 -10.24 16.35 10.04
C VAL A 263 -11.32 15.31 9.78
N VAL A 264 -11.44 14.29 10.64
CA VAL A 264 -12.41 13.20 10.45
C VAL A 264 -13.84 13.70 10.62
N ASP A 265 -14.10 14.57 11.58
CA ASP A 265 -15.44 15.14 11.83
C ASP A 265 -15.92 16.04 10.70
N SER A 266 -14.99 16.63 9.91
CA SER A 266 -15.34 17.43 8.74
C SER A 266 -15.88 16.60 7.57
N VAL A 267 -15.63 15.28 7.58
CA VAL A 267 -16.18 14.34 6.59
C VAL A 267 -17.61 14.01 7.01
N THR A 268 -18.55 14.77 6.44
CA THR A 268 -19.98 14.64 6.77
C THR A 268 -20.63 13.45 6.07
N ASP A 269 -21.30 12.60 6.83
CA ASP A 269 -22.26 11.64 6.27
C ASP A 269 -23.46 12.42 5.72
N LYS A 270 -23.71 12.33 4.41
CA LYS A 270 -24.87 12.99 3.79
C LYS A 270 -26.15 12.26 4.20
N TRP A 271 -26.90 12.84 5.14
CA TRP A 271 -28.23 12.38 5.51
C TRP A 271 -29.29 12.90 4.53
N PHE A 272 -30.07 11.99 3.95
CA PHE A 272 -31.29 12.33 3.21
C PHE A 272 -32.49 12.14 4.14
N TYR A 273 -33.13 13.24 4.49
CA TYR A 273 -34.40 13.23 5.21
C TYR A 273 -35.54 13.21 4.19
N TYR A 274 -36.53 12.35 4.40
CA TYR A 274 -37.79 12.37 3.65
C TYR A 274 -38.95 12.61 4.62
N GLU A 275 -39.96 13.36 4.18
CA GLU A 275 -41.19 13.53 4.96
C GLU A 275 -42.02 12.23 4.89
N GLN A 276 -42.43 11.72 6.05
CA GLN A 276 -43.44 10.68 6.12
C GLN A 276 -44.82 11.35 6.02
N THR A 277 -45.53 11.12 4.92
CA THR A 277 -46.95 11.46 4.76
C THR A 277 -47.86 10.41 5.37
#